data_AF-A0AAU9JV56-F1
#
_entry.id   AF-A0AAU9JV56-F1
#
_cell.length_a   1.000
_cell.length_b   1.000
_cell.length_c   1.000
_cell.angle_alpha   90.00
_cell.angle_beta   90.00
_cell.angle_gamma   90.00
#
_symmetry.space_group_name_H-M   'P 1'
#
loop_
_entity.id
_entity.type
_entity.pdbx_description
1 polymer ?
#
loop_
_entity_poly.entity_id
_entity_poly.type
_entity_poly.pdbx_seq_one_letter_code
_entity_poly.pdbx_strand_id
1 'polypeptide(L)'
;MARLALISRHIVSYRASVPLYGVILIEDEEIDDIVIVDENIPVQALLSKFRDWNPLNYENQYISPGIIDIGVRAEWEGKTNITQMAASGGVTFLLQEKSICNEENEPSTFKLYCDVGQIIRIDSTNFNDITALRHSGAFAFKGYLYPPSWMVPALPDDLPAVFSNISEIGVPLIIDSSLPQTRMLFMASPCRHLNLKDRLVTEIKNENEFFAAAFPDSTNPVLSDEEDEEIMVPQQKNKRTRSNCIKCSVRFSGQFPNEVRMSRPVEALKKLIENPMLERSRTGYITKNRRRSSYHDIYEDLDYRVKINEANIAALIKAEQKSYENAGKTVFSKSINRQRSSSFNEFKYREPEETQPMTARQKRLKGKRPIPLSTNNEEFIDSQKDRQYLNHLVNIPDKWEAKGVEKVLEILQAETCKVHFSNLSSASAINKIRQQKKHIENVTCETAPHYLCFNDQDIRDGDTRFKDYPPIRSKENSQLLWDLLKMKAIDVISSHHATIPIDYKNIDNGSFKKALNGVNGLGFAMQAIWTGLCTPSSTVSQREHYIVRLSKWFSLHPAKLLGINHRRGSIDRGKFADLIIWDPYEHVHGNSNSAYKESCIYQGKKLLGKISKVYLRGKVVYNEGNFYSHGARLSGI
;
A
#
# COMPACT_ATOMS: atom_id res chain seq x y z
N MET A 1 42.64 19.22 3.49
CA MET A 1 41.59 18.20 3.30
C MET A 1 41.20 17.66 4.65
N ALA A 2 39.91 17.48 4.91
CA ALA A 2 39.45 16.93 6.18
C ALA A 2 39.57 15.41 6.11
N ARG A 3 40.49 14.83 6.87
CA ARG A 3 40.69 13.37 6.97
C ARG A 3 40.04 12.83 8.23
N LEU A 4 39.36 11.70 8.08
CA LEU A 4 38.70 11.00 9.18
C LEU A 4 38.88 9.49 9.01
N ALA A 5 39.23 8.78 10.08
CA ALA A 5 39.27 7.33 10.12
C ALA A 5 38.22 6.81 11.12
N LEU A 6 37.29 5.96 10.66
CA LEU A 6 36.28 5.33 11.51
C LEU A 6 36.67 3.88 11.76
N ILE A 7 36.93 3.50 13.01
CA ILE A 7 37.38 2.15 13.38
C ILE A 7 36.22 1.41 14.05
N SER A 8 35.83 0.24 13.54
CA SER A 8 34.75 -0.57 14.12
C SER A 8 34.97 -2.06 13.83
N ARG A 9 34.59 -2.92 14.78
CA ARG A 9 34.52 -4.39 14.58
C ARG A 9 33.35 -4.82 13.70
N HIS A 10 32.46 -3.89 13.35
CA HIS A 10 31.15 -4.17 12.77
C HIS A 10 30.85 -3.26 11.56
N ILE A 11 31.75 -3.22 10.57
CA ILE A 11 31.54 -2.53 9.30
C ILE A 11 30.65 -3.38 8.39
N VAL A 12 29.50 -2.86 8.01
CA VAL A 12 28.51 -3.57 7.20
C VAL A 12 28.83 -3.42 5.71
N SER A 13 29.32 -4.51 5.11
CA SER A 13 29.56 -4.59 3.66
C SER A 13 28.54 -5.51 2.99
N TYR A 14 27.96 -5.06 1.88
CA TYR A 14 27.00 -5.87 1.11
C TYR A 14 27.63 -7.10 0.45
N ARG A 15 28.97 -7.14 0.31
CA ARG A 15 29.75 -8.26 -0.25
C ARG A 15 29.99 -9.37 0.76
N ALA A 16 29.93 -9.07 2.05
CA ALA A 16 30.11 -10.04 3.12
C ALA A 16 28.77 -10.65 3.54
N SER A 17 28.80 -11.78 4.25
CA SER A 17 27.61 -12.38 4.86
C SER A 17 27.32 -11.85 6.26
N VAL A 18 28.33 -11.25 6.90
CA VAL A 18 28.32 -10.66 8.25
C VAL A 18 29.19 -9.40 8.25
N PRO A 19 29.06 -8.50 9.24
CA PRO A 19 29.91 -7.32 9.38
C PRO A 19 31.39 -7.69 9.57
N LEU A 20 32.28 -6.78 9.17
CA LEU A 20 33.72 -6.97 9.13
C LEU A 20 34.43 -6.02 10.11
N TYR A 21 35.55 -6.46 10.67
CA TYR A 21 36.44 -5.60 11.43
C TYR A 21 37.35 -4.79 10.50
N GLY A 22 37.40 -3.47 10.69
CA GLY A 22 38.31 -2.65 9.92
C GLY A 22 38.25 -1.16 10.23
N VAL A 23 38.77 -0.39 9.27
CA VAL A 23 38.86 1.06 9.28
C VAL A 23 38.30 1.63 7.98
N ILE A 24 37.38 2.59 8.06
CA ILE A 24 36.90 3.38 6.93
C ILE A 24 37.67 4.69 6.92
N LEU A 25 38.42 4.94 5.84
CA LEU A 25 39.12 6.20 5.62
C LEU A 25 38.24 7.11 4.78
N ILE A 26 38.03 8.33 5.27
CA ILE A 26 37.20 9.35 4.64
C ILE A 26 38.09 10.56 4.39
N GLU A 27 38.16 11.00 3.15
CA GLU A 27 38.82 12.24 2.75
C GLU A 27 37.79 13.17 2.12
N ASP A 28 37.63 14.34 2.73
CA ASP A 28 36.63 15.34 2.40
C ASP A 28 35.18 14.81 2.47
N GLU A 29 34.58 14.41 1.35
CA GLU A 29 33.19 13.92 1.27
C GLU A 29 33.08 12.42 0.95
N GLU A 30 34.18 11.79 0.54
CA GLU A 30 34.20 10.45 -0.06
C GLU A 30 34.97 9.45 0.80
N ILE A 31 34.64 8.17 0.64
CA ILE A 31 35.37 7.05 1.22
C ILE A 31 36.63 6.86 0.37
N ASP A 32 37.78 7.22 0.93
CA ASP A 32 39.08 7.06 0.26
C ASP A 32 39.49 5.58 0.18
N ASP A 33 39.38 4.86 1.29
CA ASP A 33 39.68 3.42 1.35
C ASP A 33 38.99 2.71 2.52
N ILE A 34 38.96 1.38 2.46
CA ILE A 34 38.41 0.52 3.52
C ILE A 34 39.44 -0.56 3.83
N VAL A 35 40.06 -0.47 5.01
CA VAL A 35 41.11 -1.39 5.45
C VAL A 35 40.48 -2.45 6.35
N ILE A 36 40.35 -3.68 5.83
CA ILE A 36 39.91 -4.83 6.63
C ILE A 36 41.09 -5.36 7.47
N VAL A 37 40.82 -5.69 8.72
CA VAL A 37 41.84 -6.00 9.73
C VAL A 37 41.56 -7.36 10.38
N ASP A 38 42.60 -8.09 10.73
CA ASP A 38 42.50 -9.34 11.51
C ASP A 38 41.90 -9.09 12.89
N GLU A 39 41.02 -9.99 13.36
CA GLU A 39 40.27 -9.86 14.63
C GLU A 39 41.16 -9.73 15.87
N ASN A 40 42.40 -10.22 15.81
CA ASN A 40 43.37 -10.18 16.91
C ASN A 40 44.07 -8.83 17.08
N ILE A 41 44.00 -7.94 16.08
CA ILE A 41 44.66 -6.64 16.15
C ILE A 41 43.87 -5.73 17.09
N PRO A 42 44.47 -5.18 18.15
CA PRO A 42 43.75 -4.33 19.10
C PRO A 42 43.42 -2.97 18.47
N VAL A 43 42.24 -2.42 18.78
CA VAL A 43 41.80 -1.11 18.28
C VAL A 43 42.78 0.01 18.63
N GLN A 44 43.47 -0.08 19.77
CA GLN A 44 44.51 0.88 20.16
C GLN A 44 45.68 0.95 19.17
N ALA A 45 46.05 -0.18 18.55
CA ALA A 45 47.09 -0.21 17.52
C ALA A 45 46.60 0.48 16.24
N LEU A 46 45.32 0.33 15.88
CA LEU A 46 44.72 1.03 14.73
C LEU A 46 44.62 2.54 14.98
N LEU A 47 44.17 2.96 16.18
CA LEU A 47 44.15 4.37 16.59
C LEU A 47 45.53 5.02 16.49
N SER A 48 46.58 4.28 16.85
CA SER A 48 47.97 4.76 16.75
C SER A 48 48.46 4.78 15.29
N LYS A 49 48.15 3.75 14.50
CA LYS A 49 48.55 3.62 13.09
C LYS A 49 47.93 4.70 12.20
N PHE A 50 46.67 5.06 12.45
CA PHE A 50 45.91 6.04 11.66
C PHE A 50 45.83 7.41 12.34
N ARG A 51 46.82 7.77 13.16
CA ARG A 51 46.81 9.04 13.92
C ARG A 51 46.64 10.27 13.04
N ASP A 52 47.25 10.26 11.85
CA ASP A 52 47.19 11.35 10.87
C ASP A 52 45.81 11.48 10.18
N TRP A 53 44.90 10.55 10.44
CA TRP A 53 43.53 10.52 9.92
C TRP A 53 42.48 10.87 10.97
N ASN A 54 42.84 11.52 12.08
CA ASN A 54 41.90 11.90 13.15
C ASN A 54 40.97 10.74 13.58
N PRO A 55 41.52 9.61 14.05
CA PRO A 55 40.76 8.38 14.13
C PRO A 55 39.72 8.41 15.25
N LEU A 56 38.50 7.94 14.94
CA LEU A 56 37.39 7.80 15.88
C LEU A 56 37.15 6.34 16.21
N ASN A 57 36.97 6.06 17.50
CA ASN A 57 36.71 4.72 18.00
C ASN A 57 35.21 4.42 18.03
N TYR A 58 34.79 3.46 17.21
CA TYR A 58 33.45 2.89 17.15
C TYR A 58 33.49 1.36 17.33
N GLU A 59 34.44 0.84 18.11
CA GLU A 59 34.70 -0.60 18.29
C GLU A 59 33.43 -1.44 18.46
N ASN A 60 32.53 -0.99 19.34
CA ASN A 60 31.30 -1.71 19.71
C ASN A 60 30.04 -1.25 18.94
N GLN A 61 30.18 -0.31 17.99
CA GLN A 61 29.06 0.21 17.21
C GLN A 61 29.12 -0.28 15.77
N TYR A 62 27.97 -0.47 15.16
CA TYR A 62 27.84 -0.91 13.78
C TYR A 62 27.91 0.29 12.86
N ILE A 63 28.68 0.15 11.78
CA ILE A 63 28.75 1.16 10.72
C ILE A 63 28.04 0.62 9.49
N SER A 64 26.91 1.19 9.13
CA SER A 64 26.10 0.82 7.97
C SER A 64 26.05 1.94 6.95
N PRO A 65 25.82 1.64 5.65
CA PRO A 65 25.57 2.69 4.67
C PRO A 65 24.30 3.48 5.03
N GLY A 66 24.29 4.76 4.68
CA GLY A 66 23.13 5.64 4.83
C GLY A 66 21.88 5.09 4.15
N ILE A 67 20.71 5.28 4.77
CA ILE A 67 19.43 4.83 4.22
C ILE A 67 19.01 5.76 3.07
N ILE A 68 18.42 5.15 2.05
CA ILE A 68 17.82 5.79 0.89
C ILE A 68 16.32 5.47 0.93
N ASP A 69 15.51 6.44 1.34
CA ASP A 69 14.06 6.25 1.45
C ASP A 69 13.35 6.80 0.21
N ILE A 70 12.65 5.93 -0.52
CA ILE A 70 11.98 6.27 -1.79
C ILE A 70 10.47 6.46 -1.68
N GLY A 71 9.91 6.21 -0.50
CA GLY A 71 8.47 6.21 -0.26
C GLY A 71 8.05 7.36 0.63
N VAL A 72 8.37 8.61 0.30
CA VAL A 72 8.06 9.75 1.17
C VAL A 72 7.19 10.81 0.47
N ARG A 73 6.06 11.14 1.10
CA ARG A 73 5.21 12.29 0.74
C ARG A 73 5.20 13.31 1.89
N ALA A 74 5.67 14.52 1.60
CA ALA A 74 5.61 15.64 2.54
C ALA A 74 4.36 16.49 2.23
N GLU A 75 3.20 16.09 2.75
CA GLU A 75 1.94 16.81 2.49
C GLU A 75 1.68 17.96 3.47
N TRP A 76 2.11 17.80 4.72
CA TRP A 76 1.77 18.69 5.84
C TRP A 76 2.97 19.12 6.67
N GLU A 77 4.14 18.52 6.39
CA GLU A 77 5.38 18.76 7.12
C GLU A 77 6.34 19.55 6.25
N GLY A 78 6.99 20.56 6.83
CA GLY A 78 8.03 21.32 6.12
C GLY A 78 9.30 20.48 5.91
N LYS A 79 10.05 20.78 4.85
CA LYS A 79 11.30 20.08 4.50
C LYS A 79 12.34 20.03 5.63
N THR A 80 12.41 21.06 6.47
CA THR A 80 13.29 21.04 7.66
C THR A 80 12.92 19.89 8.59
N ASN A 81 11.63 19.76 8.94
CA ASN A 81 11.18 18.77 9.91
C ASN A 81 11.29 17.36 9.34
N ILE A 82 10.88 17.16 8.08
CA ILE A 82 10.92 15.83 7.46
C ILE A 82 12.36 15.33 7.33
N THR A 83 13.31 16.21 6.97
CA THR A 83 14.71 15.82 6.86
C THR A 83 15.39 15.62 8.22
N GLN A 84 14.97 16.32 9.28
CA GLN A 84 15.39 15.99 10.66
C GLN A 84 14.90 14.60 11.07
N MET A 85 13.62 14.30 10.84
CA MET A 85 13.08 12.98 11.15
C MET A 85 13.81 11.88 10.37
N ALA A 86 14.00 12.10 9.07
CA ALA A 86 14.76 11.22 8.18
C ALA A 86 16.18 10.98 8.72
N ALA A 87 16.93 12.05 9.02
CA ALA A 87 18.29 11.96 9.55
C ALA A 87 18.34 11.23 10.91
N SER A 88 17.38 11.47 11.81
CA SER A 88 17.33 10.74 13.10
C SER A 88 17.09 9.23 12.93
N GLY A 89 16.48 8.83 11.82
CA GLY A 89 16.28 7.44 11.43
C GLY A 89 17.38 6.85 10.55
N GLY A 90 18.48 7.57 10.30
CA GLY A 90 19.59 7.07 9.47
C GLY A 90 19.46 7.37 7.98
N VAL A 91 18.43 8.10 7.55
CA VAL A 91 18.23 8.46 6.15
C VAL A 91 19.19 9.57 5.74
N THR A 92 19.94 9.31 4.66
CA THR A 92 20.92 10.24 4.08
C THR A 92 20.48 10.76 2.72
N PHE A 93 19.61 10.01 2.03
CA PHE A 93 18.96 10.45 0.80
C PHE A 93 17.46 10.14 0.87
N LEU A 94 16.63 11.15 0.67
CA LEU A 94 15.18 11.07 0.69
C LEU A 94 14.68 11.41 -0.70
N LEU A 95 13.93 10.51 -1.31
CA LEU A 95 13.31 10.75 -2.58
C LEU A 95 11.82 11.08 -2.34
N GLN A 96 11.50 12.35 -2.58
CA GLN A 96 10.22 12.94 -2.21
C GLN A 96 9.28 13.01 -3.41
N GLU A 97 8.06 12.50 -3.23
CA GLU A 97 6.96 12.76 -4.16
C GLU A 97 6.31 14.11 -3.84
N LYS A 98 5.99 14.89 -4.89
CA LYS A 98 5.32 16.19 -4.75
C LYS A 98 3.98 16.05 -4.02
N SER A 99 3.75 16.90 -3.02
CA SER A 99 2.52 16.96 -2.21
C SER A 99 1.24 16.95 -3.06
N ILE A 100 0.25 16.22 -2.57
CA ILE A 100 -1.06 16.08 -3.20
C ILE A 100 -2.00 17.21 -2.76
N CYS A 101 -1.98 17.54 -1.47
CA CYS A 101 -3.02 18.37 -0.84
C CYS A 101 -2.63 19.84 -0.67
N ASN A 102 -1.34 20.14 -0.58
CA ASN A 102 -0.83 21.49 -0.35
C ASN A 102 0.23 21.84 -1.37
N GLU A 103 0.08 22.99 -2.03
CA GLU A 103 1.21 23.66 -2.67
C GLU A 103 2.11 24.19 -1.55
N GLU A 104 3.40 23.86 -1.63
CA GLU A 104 4.39 24.21 -0.61
C GLU A 104 4.46 25.74 -0.43
N ASN A 105 3.82 26.28 0.62
CA ASN A 105 4.19 27.59 1.17
C ASN A 105 5.47 27.42 1.98
N GLU A 106 6.55 27.09 1.27
CA GLU A 106 7.85 26.92 1.90
C GLU A 106 8.47 28.28 2.20
N PRO A 107 9.06 28.45 3.40
CA PRO A 107 9.87 29.62 3.67
C PRO A 107 11.01 29.69 2.65
N SER A 108 11.37 30.90 2.22
CA SER A 108 12.45 31.14 1.24
C SER A 108 13.79 30.53 1.66
N THR A 109 13.99 30.32 2.97
CA THR A 109 15.15 29.66 3.56
C THR A 109 14.70 28.54 4.49
N PHE A 110 15.13 27.30 4.21
CA PHE A 110 14.97 26.14 5.08
C PHE A 110 16.30 25.39 5.17
N LYS A 111 16.44 24.56 6.21
CA LYS A 111 17.64 23.74 6.43
C LYS A 111 17.35 22.31 6.04
N LEU A 112 18.31 21.64 5.43
CA LEU A 112 18.23 20.21 5.09
C LEU A 112 19.27 19.42 5.88
N TYR A 113 18.86 18.25 6.37
CA TYR A 113 19.70 17.34 7.17
C TYR A 113 19.99 16.00 6.47
N CYS A 114 19.37 15.77 5.32
CA CYS A 114 19.68 14.73 4.37
C CYS A 114 19.54 15.30 2.94
N ASP A 115 20.09 14.61 1.95
CA ASP A 115 19.87 15.01 0.56
C ASP A 115 18.47 14.65 0.09
N VAL A 116 17.89 15.51 -0.74
CA VAL A 116 16.51 15.37 -1.21
C VAL A 116 16.49 15.32 -2.73
N GLY A 117 16.02 14.20 -3.28
CA GLY A 117 15.67 14.06 -4.69
C GLY A 117 14.16 14.16 -4.90
N GLN A 118 13.73 14.34 -6.15
CA GLN A 118 12.31 14.44 -6.49
C GLN A 118 11.83 13.27 -7.36
N ILE A 119 10.64 12.76 -7.04
CA ILE A 119 9.81 11.94 -7.92
C ILE A 119 8.78 12.84 -8.57
N ILE A 120 8.62 12.71 -9.88
CA ILE A 120 7.60 13.43 -10.64
C ILE A 120 6.46 12.48 -10.94
N ARG A 121 5.24 12.89 -10.60
CA ARG A 121 4.03 12.16 -10.98
C ARG A 121 3.79 12.32 -12.47
N ILE A 122 3.42 11.22 -13.12
CA ILE A 122 2.97 11.17 -14.50
C ILE A 122 1.52 10.70 -14.55
N ASP A 123 0.75 11.31 -15.45
CA ASP A 123 -0.68 11.07 -15.60
C ASP A 123 -1.14 11.38 -17.02
N SER A 124 -2.45 11.25 -17.29
CA SER A 124 -3.03 11.48 -18.60
C SER A 124 -2.84 12.90 -19.18
N THR A 125 -2.48 13.89 -18.35
CA THR A 125 -2.34 15.28 -18.76
C THR A 125 -0.91 15.65 -19.17
N ASN A 126 0.10 14.93 -18.65
CA ASN A 126 1.51 15.30 -18.80
C ASN A 126 2.39 14.18 -19.40
N PHE A 127 1.84 12.99 -19.67
CA PHE A 127 2.63 11.87 -20.20
C PHE A 127 3.20 12.11 -21.61
N ASN A 128 2.77 13.15 -22.34
CA ASN A 128 3.37 13.49 -23.63
C ASN A 128 4.66 14.32 -23.47
N ASP A 129 4.88 14.94 -22.30
CA ASP A 129 6.00 15.85 -22.02
C ASP A 129 7.08 15.21 -21.13
N ILE A 130 7.19 13.87 -21.12
CA ILE A 130 8.05 13.15 -20.17
C ILE A 130 9.53 13.58 -20.27
N THR A 131 10.01 13.92 -21.47
CA THR A 131 11.38 14.43 -21.67
C THR A 131 11.59 15.76 -20.93
N ALA A 132 10.64 16.69 -20.98
CA ALA A 132 10.72 17.94 -20.24
C ALA A 132 10.69 17.70 -18.72
N LEU A 133 9.84 16.77 -18.27
CA LEU A 133 9.78 16.36 -16.86
C LEU A 133 11.11 15.74 -16.40
N ARG A 134 11.75 14.92 -17.23
CA ARG A 134 13.10 14.41 -16.93
C ARG A 134 14.08 15.56 -16.77
N HIS A 135 14.08 16.53 -17.70
CA HIS A 135 14.96 17.70 -17.67
C HIS A 135 14.80 18.58 -16.41
N SER A 136 13.66 18.52 -15.73
CA SER A 136 13.50 19.16 -14.42
C SER A 136 14.19 18.44 -13.25
N GLY A 137 14.89 17.33 -13.50
CA GLY A 137 15.74 16.64 -12.53
C GLY A 137 15.07 15.48 -11.79
N ALA A 138 14.04 14.84 -12.35
CA ALA A 138 13.39 13.68 -11.75
C ALA A 138 14.33 12.47 -11.62
N PHE A 139 14.42 11.85 -10.45
CA PHE A 139 15.12 10.57 -10.28
C PHE A 139 14.28 9.36 -10.71
N ALA A 140 12.97 9.50 -10.67
CA ALA A 140 12.00 8.49 -11.06
C ALA A 140 10.67 9.16 -11.44
N PHE A 141 9.83 8.43 -12.16
CA PHE A 141 8.43 8.81 -12.36
C PHE A 141 7.51 8.00 -11.45
N LYS A 142 6.40 8.60 -11.02
CA LYS A 142 5.35 7.94 -10.23
C LYS A 142 4.06 7.89 -11.02
N GLY A 143 3.51 6.70 -11.21
CA GLY A 143 2.19 6.48 -11.78
C GLY A 143 1.24 5.81 -10.80
N TYR A 144 -0.05 6.10 -10.96
CA TYR A 144 -1.12 5.44 -10.23
C TYR A 144 -2.02 4.73 -11.22
N LEU A 145 -2.27 3.43 -11.05
CA LEU A 145 -3.28 2.73 -11.86
C LEU A 145 -4.70 3.17 -11.51
N TYR A 146 -4.91 3.69 -10.30
CA TYR A 146 -6.16 4.29 -9.87
C TYR A 146 -5.91 5.55 -9.03
N PRO A 147 -6.72 6.61 -9.18
CA PRO A 147 -6.49 7.87 -8.47
C PRO A 147 -6.38 7.72 -6.93
N PRO A 148 -5.28 8.19 -6.32
CA PRO A 148 -5.12 8.16 -4.86
C PRO A 148 -6.07 9.17 -4.17
N SER A 149 -6.38 10.28 -4.85
CA SER A 149 -7.29 11.33 -4.38
C SER A 149 -7.99 12.02 -5.56
N TRP A 150 -8.83 13.01 -5.29
CA TRP A 150 -9.50 13.82 -6.31
C TRP A 150 -8.55 14.73 -7.12
N MET A 151 -7.34 15.02 -6.62
CA MET A 151 -6.39 15.94 -7.26
C MET A 151 -5.37 15.25 -8.15
N VAL A 152 -5.29 13.92 -8.08
CA VAL A 152 -4.24 13.15 -8.75
C VAL A 152 -4.90 12.22 -9.76
N PRO A 153 -4.76 12.50 -11.07
CA PRO A 153 -5.27 11.62 -12.10
C PRO A 153 -4.47 10.30 -12.14
N ALA A 154 -5.05 9.28 -12.76
CA ALA A 154 -4.36 8.02 -13.02
C ALA A 154 -3.48 8.11 -14.28
N LEU A 155 -2.66 7.09 -14.47
CA LEU A 155 -2.01 6.83 -15.74
C LEU A 155 -3.05 6.69 -16.88
N PRO A 156 -2.68 7.02 -18.13
CA PRO A 156 -3.47 6.68 -19.30
C PRO A 156 -3.85 5.20 -19.37
N ASP A 157 -4.99 4.90 -20.00
CA ASP A 157 -5.41 3.52 -20.25
C ASP A 157 -4.43 2.77 -21.17
N ASP A 158 -3.80 3.48 -22.10
CA ASP A 158 -2.74 2.97 -22.99
C ASP A 158 -1.39 2.90 -22.27
N LEU A 159 -1.31 1.96 -21.32
CA LEU A 159 -0.09 1.67 -20.57
C LEU A 159 1.12 1.24 -21.44
N PRO A 160 0.97 0.47 -22.54
CA PRO A 160 2.08 0.18 -23.44
C PRO A 160 2.78 1.43 -23.96
N ALA A 161 2.04 2.44 -24.44
CA ALA A 161 2.62 3.70 -24.90
C ALA A 161 3.37 4.45 -23.78
N VAL A 162 2.79 4.48 -22.57
CA VAL A 162 3.46 5.06 -21.39
C VAL A 162 4.79 4.37 -21.11
N PHE A 163 4.81 3.03 -21.19
CA PHE A 163 6.00 2.24 -20.88
C PHE A 163 7.09 2.42 -21.92
N SER A 164 6.71 2.44 -23.21
CA SER A 164 7.62 2.75 -24.31
C SER A 164 8.29 4.11 -24.11
N ASN A 165 7.50 5.17 -23.90
CA ASN A 165 8.03 6.54 -23.74
C ASN A 165 9.00 6.67 -22.55
N ILE A 166 8.70 6.03 -21.42
CA ILE A 166 9.58 6.09 -20.24
C ILE A 166 10.85 5.26 -20.45
N SER A 167 10.75 4.14 -21.17
CA SER A 167 11.90 3.28 -21.45
C SER A 167 12.98 4.02 -22.24
N GLU A 168 12.59 4.91 -23.16
CA GLU A 168 13.51 5.76 -23.93
C GLU A 168 14.27 6.77 -23.06
N ILE A 169 13.68 7.19 -21.94
CA ILE A 169 14.26 8.18 -21.02
C ILE A 169 15.26 7.54 -20.05
N GLY A 170 15.08 6.25 -19.74
CA GLY A 170 16.02 5.48 -18.93
C GLY A 170 15.93 5.70 -17.41
N VAL A 171 14.82 6.26 -16.91
CA VAL A 171 14.52 6.36 -15.47
C VAL A 171 13.45 5.34 -15.07
N PRO A 172 13.44 4.85 -13.80
CA PRO A 172 12.43 3.90 -13.37
C PRO A 172 11.03 4.53 -13.26
N LEU A 173 10.01 3.74 -13.58
CA LEU A 173 8.61 4.02 -13.30
C LEU A 173 8.18 3.31 -12.02
N ILE A 174 7.85 4.08 -10.99
CA ILE A 174 7.28 3.61 -9.73
C ILE A 174 5.75 3.59 -9.88
N ILE A 175 5.11 2.44 -9.64
CA ILE A 175 3.66 2.25 -9.85
C ILE A 175 2.96 1.87 -8.55
N ASP A 176 1.91 2.62 -8.20
CA ASP A 176 0.85 2.10 -7.30
C ASP A 176 -0.08 1.21 -8.13
N SER A 177 -0.07 -0.09 -7.83
CA SER A 177 -0.76 -1.11 -8.61
C SER A 177 -2.18 -1.40 -8.15
N SER A 178 -2.79 -0.55 -7.34
CA SER A 178 -4.15 -0.79 -6.86
C SER A 178 -5.17 -0.57 -7.99
N LEU A 179 -5.92 -1.62 -8.36
CA LEU A 179 -7.06 -1.55 -9.29
C LEU A 179 -8.37 -1.84 -8.54
N PRO A 180 -8.97 -0.83 -7.89
CA PRO A 180 -10.15 -1.02 -7.07
C PRO A 180 -11.43 -1.20 -7.88
N GLN A 181 -12.40 -1.87 -7.25
CA GLN A 181 -13.79 -1.81 -7.71
C GLN A 181 -14.41 -0.53 -7.12
N THR A 182 -14.79 0.41 -7.97
CA THR A 182 -15.26 1.76 -7.58
C THR A 182 -16.31 1.73 -6.47
N ARG A 183 -17.30 0.84 -6.58
CA ARG A 183 -18.36 0.68 -5.58
C ARG A 183 -17.83 0.33 -4.18
N MET A 184 -16.95 -0.66 -4.08
CA MET A 184 -16.41 -1.07 -2.78
C MET A 184 -15.43 -0.04 -2.22
N LEU A 185 -14.66 0.63 -3.09
CA LEU A 185 -13.79 1.73 -2.65
C LEU A 185 -14.61 2.90 -2.09
N PHE A 186 -15.73 3.22 -2.74
CA PHE A 186 -16.66 4.22 -2.26
C PHE A 186 -17.27 3.83 -0.91
N MET A 187 -17.58 2.56 -0.67
CA MET A 187 -18.04 2.11 0.66
C MET A 187 -16.95 2.23 1.73
N ALA A 188 -15.70 1.91 1.39
CA ALA A 188 -14.57 1.98 2.32
C ALA A 188 -14.18 3.42 2.67
N SER A 189 -14.29 4.34 1.70
CA SER A 189 -13.81 5.71 1.82
C SER A 189 -14.69 6.64 0.98
N PRO A 190 -15.97 6.85 1.36
CA PRO A 190 -16.94 7.59 0.54
C PRO A 190 -16.55 9.05 0.34
N CYS A 191 -15.83 9.62 1.31
CA CYS A 191 -15.35 10.98 1.23
C CYS A 191 -14.07 11.12 0.39
N ARG A 192 -13.53 10.05 -0.22
CA ARG A 192 -12.22 10.05 -0.92
C ARG A 192 -12.11 11.10 -2.03
N HIS A 193 -13.24 11.43 -2.68
CA HIS A 193 -13.27 12.43 -3.75
C HIS A 193 -13.68 13.83 -3.29
N LEU A 194 -14.02 14.01 -2.00
CA LEU A 194 -14.32 15.32 -1.44
C LEU A 194 -13.02 16.07 -1.13
N ASN A 195 -13.07 17.40 -1.27
CA ASN A 195 -12.01 18.28 -0.80
C ASN A 195 -11.90 18.24 0.75
N LEU A 196 -10.82 18.79 1.30
CA LEU A 196 -10.52 18.71 2.73
C LEU A 196 -11.58 19.38 3.62
N LYS A 197 -12.12 20.54 3.21
CA LYS A 197 -13.12 21.28 4.00
C LYS A 197 -14.45 20.54 4.05
N ASP A 198 -14.87 20.03 2.90
CA ASP A 198 -16.15 19.31 2.79
C ASP A 198 -16.13 18.01 3.60
N ARG A 199 -14.99 17.32 3.71
CA ARG A 199 -14.86 16.10 4.53
C ARG A 199 -15.23 16.29 5.99
N LEU A 200 -14.84 17.42 6.58
CA LEU A 200 -15.06 17.69 8.00
C LEU A 200 -16.54 17.99 8.29
N VAL A 201 -17.21 18.67 7.36
CA VAL A 201 -18.60 19.11 7.51
C VAL A 201 -19.60 18.06 7.01
N THR A 202 -19.16 17.14 6.14
CA THR A 202 -20.04 16.10 5.59
C THR A 202 -20.51 15.14 6.69
N GLU A 203 -21.79 15.28 7.04
CA GLU A 203 -22.53 14.29 7.79
C GLU A 203 -22.90 13.15 6.82
N ILE A 204 -22.37 11.95 7.09
CA ILE A 204 -22.67 10.73 6.35
C ILE A 204 -24.07 10.29 6.81
N LYS A 205 -25.12 10.84 6.18
CA LYS A 205 -26.49 10.79 6.73
C LYS A 205 -27.24 9.49 6.52
N ASN A 206 -26.94 8.64 5.53
CA ASN A 206 -27.63 7.34 5.36
C ASN A 206 -26.90 6.38 4.41
N GLU A 207 -26.69 5.12 4.79
CA GLU A 207 -26.06 4.08 3.92
C GLU A 207 -26.80 3.89 2.59
N ASN A 208 -28.11 4.10 2.56
CA ASN A 208 -28.94 4.00 1.35
C ASN A 208 -28.65 5.12 0.33
N GLU A 209 -28.30 6.34 0.78
CA GLU A 209 -27.90 7.42 -0.12
C GLU A 209 -26.50 7.19 -0.70
N PHE A 210 -25.59 6.61 0.10
CA PHE A 210 -24.26 6.17 -0.39
C PHE A 210 -24.38 5.07 -1.45
N PHE A 211 -25.29 4.12 -1.26
CA PHE A 211 -25.52 3.06 -2.25
C PHE A 211 -25.93 3.63 -3.61
N ALA A 212 -26.80 4.64 -3.63
CA ALA A 212 -27.21 5.31 -4.86
C ALA A 212 -26.10 6.20 -5.46
N ALA A 213 -25.29 6.86 -4.63
CA ALA A 213 -24.18 7.72 -5.06
C ALA A 213 -22.97 6.95 -5.63
N ALA A 214 -22.84 5.65 -5.36
CA ALA A 214 -21.84 4.78 -5.97
C ALA A 214 -22.03 4.58 -7.49
N PHE A 215 -23.15 5.05 -8.05
CA PHE A 215 -23.45 5.09 -9.49
C PHE A 215 -23.69 6.56 -9.91
N PRO A 216 -22.65 7.38 -10.09
CA PRO A 216 -22.84 8.64 -10.79
C PRO A 216 -23.27 8.30 -12.23
N ASP A 217 -24.39 8.87 -12.68
CA ASP A 217 -24.80 8.79 -14.09
C ASP A 217 -23.63 9.30 -14.94
N SER A 218 -22.97 8.40 -15.68
CA SER A 218 -21.97 8.81 -16.66
C SER A 218 -22.69 9.46 -17.83
N THR A 219 -23.00 10.74 -17.69
CA THR A 219 -23.40 11.59 -18.82
C THR A 219 -22.44 12.76 -18.88
N ASN A 220 -21.39 12.62 -19.70
CA ASN A 220 -20.69 13.77 -20.24
C ASN A 220 -21.72 14.60 -21.03
N PRO A 221 -21.94 15.88 -20.70
CA PRO A 221 -22.88 16.71 -21.43
C PRO A 221 -22.13 17.50 -22.52
N VAL A 222 -21.41 16.83 -23.42
CA VAL A 222 -20.96 17.44 -24.68
C VAL A 222 -20.80 16.35 -25.73
N LEU A 223 -21.71 16.39 -26.71
CA LEU A 223 -21.57 16.11 -28.14
C LEU A 223 -22.99 15.81 -28.64
N SER A 224 -23.67 16.88 -29.04
CA SER A 224 -24.59 16.77 -30.16
C SER A 224 -23.75 16.35 -31.36
N ASP A 225 -24.11 15.26 -32.02
CA ASP A 225 -24.57 15.32 -33.41
C ASP A 225 -25.16 13.95 -33.77
N GLU A 226 -26.16 14.05 -34.63
CA GLU A 226 -27.02 12.99 -35.13
C GLU A 226 -26.21 11.92 -35.87
N GLU A 227 -26.53 10.64 -35.65
CA GLU A 227 -26.52 9.61 -36.70
C GLU A 227 -27.25 8.36 -36.20
N ASP A 228 -28.36 8.05 -36.86
CA ASP A 228 -29.21 6.89 -36.66
C ASP A 228 -28.51 5.62 -37.15
N GLU A 229 -28.39 4.58 -36.31
CA GLU A 229 -28.30 3.19 -36.78
C GLU A 229 -29.18 2.24 -35.96
N GLU A 230 -30.15 1.64 -36.66
CA GLU A 230 -31.11 0.65 -36.18
C GLU A 230 -30.43 -0.65 -35.74
N ILE A 231 -30.64 -1.08 -34.50
CA ILE A 231 -30.27 -2.43 -34.06
C ILE A 231 -31.48 -3.37 -34.23
N MET A 232 -31.42 -4.21 -35.27
CA MET A 232 -32.32 -5.33 -35.50
C MET A 232 -32.25 -6.38 -34.36
N VAL A 233 -33.40 -6.72 -33.80
CA VAL A 233 -33.57 -7.84 -32.85
C VAL A 233 -33.74 -9.16 -33.63
N PRO A 234 -32.94 -10.22 -33.38
CA PRO A 234 -33.13 -11.49 -34.08
C PRO A 234 -34.38 -12.22 -33.59
N GLN A 235 -35.30 -12.48 -34.51
CA GLN A 235 -36.48 -13.32 -34.31
C GLN A 235 -36.12 -14.80 -34.13
N GLN A 236 -36.73 -15.42 -33.11
CA GLN A 236 -36.73 -16.87 -32.91
C GLN A 236 -37.34 -17.60 -34.13
N LYS A 237 -36.58 -18.49 -34.76
CA LYS A 237 -37.10 -19.47 -35.72
C LYS A 237 -37.08 -20.88 -35.14
N ASN A 238 -38.29 -21.43 -34.99
CA ASN A 238 -38.55 -22.86 -34.92
C ASN A 238 -38.37 -23.53 -36.28
N LYS A 239 -37.69 -24.69 -36.36
CA LYS A 239 -38.21 -25.93 -36.97
C LYS A 239 -37.21 -27.11 -36.89
N ARG A 240 -37.81 -28.30 -36.76
CA ARG A 240 -37.30 -29.70 -36.72
C ARG A 240 -36.56 -30.08 -38.04
N THR A 241 -35.72 -31.14 -38.16
CA THR A 241 -35.97 -32.59 -37.98
C THR A 241 -34.70 -33.48 -38.17
N ARG A 242 -34.57 -34.53 -37.32
CA ARG A 242 -34.23 -35.98 -37.52
C ARG A 242 -32.88 -36.54 -38.08
N SER A 243 -32.57 -37.72 -37.47
CA SER A 243 -31.75 -38.90 -37.88
C SER A 243 -30.26 -38.87 -37.47
N ASN A 244 -29.60 -39.92 -36.93
CA ASN A 244 -29.88 -41.35 -36.73
C ASN A 244 -28.98 -41.92 -35.58
N CYS A 245 -29.42 -43.05 -34.99
CA CYS A 245 -28.76 -44.16 -34.23
C CYS A 245 -27.29 -44.02 -33.75
N ILE A 246 -26.87 -44.54 -32.58
CA ILE A 246 -26.82 -45.97 -32.18
C ILE A 246 -26.76 -46.12 -30.64
N LYS A 247 -27.35 -47.24 -30.16
CA LYS A 247 -27.47 -47.75 -28.79
C LYS A 247 -26.12 -48.07 -28.12
N CYS A 248 -26.06 -47.94 -26.79
CA CYS A 248 -25.73 -49.10 -25.95
C CYS A 248 -26.28 -48.95 -24.52
N SER A 249 -26.87 -50.05 -24.07
CA SER A 249 -27.69 -50.24 -22.88
C SER A 249 -26.88 -50.87 -21.75
N VAL A 250 -27.12 -50.46 -20.50
CA VAL A 250 -27.28 -51.42 -19.37
C VAL A 250 -28.30 -50.82 -18.39
N ARG A 251 -29.37 -51.58 -18.12
CA ARG A 251 -30.34 -51.38 -17.02
C ARG A 251 -29.84 -52.14 -15.78
N PHE A 252 -30.22 -51.71 -14.58
CA PHE A 252 -31.14 -52.43 -13.67
C PHE A 252 -31.31 -51.59 -12.37
N SER A 253 -32.54 -51.12 -12.11
CA SER A 253 -33.41 -51.48 -10.96
C SER A 253 -32.91 -51.02 -9.58
N GLY A 254 -33.71 -50.41 -8.71
CA GLY A 254 -35.16 -50.33 -8.65
C GLY A 254 -35.67 -49.45 -7.51
N GLN A 255 -37.00 -49.32 -7.49
CA GLN A 255 -37.88 -49.05 -6.35
C GLN A 255 -37.77 -47.71 -5.59
N PHE A 256 -38.74 -46.84 -5.87
CA PHE A 256 -39.36 -45.94 -4.88
C PHE A 256 -40.43 -46.72 -4.08
N PRO A 257 -40.85 -46.27 -2.88
CA PRO A 257 -42.00 -45.35 -2.83
C PRO A 257 -42.00 -44.26 -1.74
N ASN A 258 -42.58 -43.11 -2.11
CA ASN A 258 -43.50 -42.19 -1.42
C ASN A 258 -43.63 -42.16 0.12
N GLU A 259 -43.62 -40.94 0.71
CA GLU A 259 -44.79 -40.20 1.26
C GLU A 259 -44.32 -38.87 1.95
N VAL A 260 -44.73 -37.67 1.49
CA VAL A 260 -45.89 -36.80 1.83
C VAL A 260 -45.62 -35.69 2.90
N ARG A 261 -45.64 -34.44 2.39
CA ARG A 261 -46.14 -33.11 2.88
C ARG A 261 -45.72 -32.42 4.22
N MET A 262 -45.30 -31.14 4.00
CA MET A 262 -45.65 -29.86 4.67
C MET A 262 -45.32 -29.69 6.16
N SER A 263 -44.44 -28.77 6.59
CA SER A 263 -44.75 -27.33 6.80
C SER A 263 -43.51 -26.60 7.40
N ARG A 264 -43.38 -25.28 7.16
CA ARG A 264 -42.40 -24.34 7.77
C ARG A 264 -43.01 -23.73 9.06
N PRO A 265 -42.32 -22.91 9.89
CA PRO A 265 -40.88 -22.57 10.02
C PRO A 265 -40.38 -22.57 11.51
N VAL A 266 -39.16 -22.03 11.73
CA VAL A 266 -38.60 -21.50 13.00
C VAL A 266 -37.77 -22.49 13.84
N GLU A 267 -36.48 -22.60 13.53
CA GLU A 267 -35.37 -22.81 14.50
C GLU A 267 -34.03 -22.99 13.75
N ALA A 268 -33.43 -21.88 13.28
CA ALA A 268 -32.09 -21.91 12.68
C ALA A 268 -31.19 -20.76 13.15
N LEU A 269 -31.45 -20.21 14.35
CA LEU A 269 -30.69 -19.08 14.90
C LEU A 269 -30.42 -19.21 16.41
N LYS A 270 -30.23 -20.44 16.90
CA LYS A 270 -29.94 -20.74 18.31
C LYS A 270 -28.78 -21.73 18.55
N LYS A 271 -27.89 -21.94 17.58
CA LYS A 271 -26.74 -22.87 17.73
C LYS A 271 -25.36 -22.28 17.43
N LEU A 272 -25.20 -20.96 17.49
CA LEU A 272 -23.89 -20.31 17.28
C LEU A 272 -23.41 -19.43 18.45
N ILE A 273 -24.11 -19.44 19.58
CA ILE A 273 -23.71 -18.69 20.78
C ILE A 273 -23.98 -19.57 21.98
N GLU A 274 -22.99 -20.36 22.40
CA GLU A 274 -22.82 -20.87 23.78
C GLU A 274 -21.54 -21.71 23.85
N ASN A 275 -20.41 -21.09 24.25
CA ASN A 275 -19.87 -21.28 25.60
C ASN A 275 -18.55 -20.52 25.81
N PRO A 276 -18.24 -20.12 27.06
CA PRO A 276 -17.46 -18.95 27.39
C PRO A 276 -16.01 -19.25 27.80
N MET A 277 -15.24 -18.18 27.87
CA MET A 277 -13.90 -18.06 28.46
C MET A 277 -13.79 -18.59 29.89
N LEU A 278 -12.53 -18.91 30.26
CA LEU A 278 -11.92 -19.26 31.56
C LEU A 278 -11.71 -20.78 31.74
N GLU A 279 -10.51 -21.32 32.01
CA GLU A 279 -9.32 -20.75 32.63
C GLU A 279 -8.10 -21.69 32.44
N ARG A 280 -6.89 -21.13 32.60
CA ARG A 280 -5.59 -21.75 32.95
C ARG A 280 -4.59 -22.13 31.85
N SER A 281 -3.66 -21.20 31.64
CA SER A 281 -2.21 -21.39 31.79
C SER A 281 -1.68 -22.82 31.66
N ARG A 282 -1.10 -23.11 30.49
CA ARG A 282 0.12 -23.92 30.38
C ARG A 282 0.87 -23.49 29.13
N THR A 283 2.03 -22.91 29.37
CA THR A 283 3.14 -22.73 28.45
C THR A 283 3.50 -24.09 27.82
N GLY A 284 2.90 -24.37 26.66
CA GLY A 284 3.24 -25.51 25.83
C GLY A 284 4.04 -25.03 24.64
N TYR A 285 5.36 -25.24 24.69
CA TYR A 285 6.16 -25.30 23.47
C TYR A 285 5.41 -26.13 22.44
N ILE A 286 5.19 -25.58 21.24
CA ILE A 286 4.63 -26.31 20.11
C ILE A 286 5.63 -27.43 19.78
N THR A 287 5.43 -28.59 20.40
CA THR A 287 6.08 -29.83 20.01
C THR A 287 5.51 -30.20 18.65
N LYS A 288 6.43 -30.20 17.67
CA LYS A 288 6.24 -30.54 16.27
C LYS A 288 5.42 -31.83 16.11
N ASN A 289 4.14 -31.72 15.78
CA ASN A 289 3.48 -32.70 14.91
C ASN A 289 3.80 -32.34 13.47
N ARG A 290 5.05 -32.63 13.05
CA ARG A 290 5.43 -32.66 11.64
C ARG A 290 4.69 -33.83 10.98
N ARG A 291 3.47 -33.60 10.49
CA ARG A 291 3.09 -34.22 9.21
C ARG A 291 4.11 -33.67 8.21
N ARG A 292 5.04 -34.50 7.74
CA ARG A 292 5.93 -34.13 6.63
C ARG A 292 5.01 -33.64 5.51
N SER A 293 4.99 -32.33 5.22
CA SER A 293 4.24 -31.86 4.09
C SER A 293 4.87 -32.46 2.84
N SER A 294 4.06 -32.92 1.89
CA SER A 294 4.52 -33.57 0.67
C SER A 294 5.08 -32.57 -0.37
N TYR A 295 5.48 -31.37 0.06
CA TYR A 295 5.99 -30.33 -0.82
C TYR A 295 7.47 -30.57 -1.09
N HIS A 296 7.88 -30.42 -2.36
CA HIS A 296 9.25 -30.71 -2.78
C HIS A 296 10.24 -29.58 -2.40
N ASP A 297 9.77 -28.35 -2.21
CA ASP A 297 10.60 -27.16 -1.94
C ASP A 297 9.86 -26.11 -1.07
N ILE A 298 10.62 -25.26 -0.36
CA ILE A 298 10.15 -24.07 0.38
C ILE A 298 9.34 -23.09 -0.50
N TYR A 299 9.61 -23.02 -1.81
CA TYR A 299 8.84 -22.16 -2.72
C TYR A 299 7.44 -22.71 -3.00
N GLU A 300 7.29 -24.03 -3.16
CA GLU A 300 5.97 -24.65 -3.37
C GLU A 300 5.09 -24.54 -2.13
N ASP A 301 5.68 -24.71 -0.94
CA ASP A 301 4.98 -24.49 0.33
C ASP A 301 4.50 -23.04 0.46
N LEU A 302 5.35 -22.06 0.10
CA LEU A 302 4.96 -20.65 0.08
C LEU A 302 3.79 -20.41 -0.89
N ASP A 303 3.89 -20.91 -2.13
CA ASP A 303 2.86 -20.77 -3.15
C ASP A 303 1.52 -21.35 -2.69
N TYR A 304 1.56 -22.52 -2.04
CA TYR A 304 0.38 -23.14 -1.46
C TYR A 304 -0.24 -22.29 -0.33
N ARG A 305 0.58 -21.78 0.60
CA ARG A 305 0.09 -20.93 1.71
C ARG A 305 -0.49 -19.61 1.21
N VAL A 306 0.13 -18.98 0.19
CA VAL A 306 -0.42 -17.79 -0.48
C VAL A 306 -1.79 -18.11 -1.08
N LYS A 307 -1.92 -19.24 -1.80
CA LYS A 307 -3.19 -19.65 -2.41
C LYS A 307 -4.29 -19.94 -1.38
N ILE A 308 -3.96 -20.53 -0.23
CA ILE A 308 -4.92 -20.70 0.87
C ILE A 308 -5.37 -19.34 1.40
N ASN A 309 -4.44 -18.42 1.61
CA ASN A 309 -4.75 -17.09 2.11
C ASN A 309 -5.72 -16.36 1.16
N GLU A 310 -5.47 -16.41 -0.15
CA GLU A 310 -6.37 -15.89 -1.18
C GLU A 310 -7.77 -16.53 -1.10
N ALA A 311 -7.84 -17.86 -0.94
CA ALA A 311 -9.12 -18.58 -0.89
C ALA A 311 -9.94 -18.22 0.37
N ASN A 312 -9.28 -18.06 1.52
CA ASN A 312 -9.94 -17.66 2.77
C ASN A 312 -10.52 -16.24 2.66
N ILE A 313 -9.76 -15.31 2.08
CA ILE A 313 -10.22 -13.94 1.84
C ILE A 313 -11.36 -13.94 0.82
N ALA A 314 -11.26 -14.71 -0.26
CA ALA A 314 -12.32 -14.85 -1.25
C ALA A 314 -13.61 -15.44 -0.65
N ALA A 315 -13.49 -16.37 0.32
CA ALA A 315 -14.64 -16.91 1.03
C ALA A 315 -15.31 -15.86 1.93
N LEU A 316 -14.54 -15.00 2.60
CA LEU A 316 -15.07 -13.88 3.39
C LEU A 316 -15.79 -12.85 2.50
N ILE A 317 -15.15 -12.44 1.41
CA ILE A 317 -15.75 -11.52 0.43
C ILE A 317 -17.00 -12.14 -0.20
N LYS A 318 -16.98 -13.43 -0.53
CA LYS A 318 -18.16 -14.12 -1.08
C LYS A 318 -19.27 -14.28 -0.05
N ALA A 319 -18.96 -14.48 1.22
CA ALA A 319 -19.95 -14.52 2.30
C ALA A 319 -20.59 -13.14 2.51
N GLU A 320 -19.79 -12.07 2.42
CA GLU A 320 -20.27 -10.70 2.46
C GLU A 320 -21.14 -10.39 1.23
N GLN A 321 -20.66 -10.71 0.02
CA GLN A 321 -21.43 -10.60 -1.24
C GLN A 321 -22.74 -11.38 -1.17
N LYS A 322 -22.75 -12.61 -0.65
CA LYS A 322 -23.98 -13.38 -0.43
C LYS A 322 -24.90 -12.77 0.61
N SER A 323 -24.33 -12.14 1.65
CA SER A 323 -25.12 -11.38 2.61
C SER A 323 -25.81 -10.19 1.93
N TYR A 324 -25.14 -9.56 0.96
CA TYR A 324 -25.73 -8.52 0.11
C TYR A 324 -26.70 -9.06 -0.95
N GLU A 325 -26.47 -10.24 -1.54
CA GLU A 325 -27.40 -10.89 -2.48
C GLU A 325 -28.73 -11.26 -1.80
N ASN A 326 -28.66 -11.58 -0.50
CA ASN A 326 -29.82 -11.85 0.34
C ASN A 326 -30.43 -10.58 0.96
N ALA A 327 -29.81 -9.41 0.78
CA ALA A 327 -30.33 -8.13 1.25
C ALA A 327 -31.49 -7.63 0.36
N GLY A 328 -32.55 -8.43 0.26
CA GLY A 328 -33.84 -8.08 -0.33
C GLY A 328 -33.84 -7.70 -1.82
N LYS A 329 -34.76 -8.28 -2.60
CA LYS A 329 -35.14 -7.67 -3.89
C LYS A 329 -36.03 -6.47 -3.62
N THR A 330 -35.63 -5.28 -4.06
CA THR A 330 -36.52 -4.13 -4.13
C THR A 330 -37.54 -4.40 -5.24
N VAL A 331 -38.72 -4.90 -4.88
CA VAL A 331 -39.84 -5.01 -5.83
C VAL A 331 -40.48 -3.64 -5.89
N PHE A 332 -40.34 -2.98 -7.04
CA PHE A 332 -41.09 -1.76 -7.31
C PHE A 332 -42.56 -2.15 -7.50
N SER A 333 -43.36 -2.04 -6.45
CA SER A 333 -44.81 -2.05 -6.58
C SER A 333 -45.23 -0.68 -7.12
N LYS A 334 -45.70 -0.66 -8.37
CA LYS A 334 -46.40 0.51 -8.91
C LYS A 334 -47.53 0.83 -7.93
N SER A 335 -47.60 2.07 -7.42
CA SER A 335 -48.58 2.40 -6.39
C SER A 335 -49.97 2.02 -6.89
N ILE A 336 -50.66 1.20 -6.09
CA ILE A 336 -52.07 0.93 -6.30
C ILE A 336 -52.76 2.29 -6.21
N ASN A 337 -53.46 2.64 -7.29
CA ASN A 337 -54.27 3.85 -7.42
C ASN A 337 -54.96 4.18 -6.09
N ARG A 338 -54.57 5.28 -5.46
CA ARG A 338 -55.44 5.94 -4.49
C ARG A 338 -56.76 6.23 -5.22
N GLN A 339 -57.83 5.68 -4.64
CA GLN A 339 -59.19 5.70 -5.15
C GLN A 339 -59.55 7.05 -5.79
N ARG A 340 -59.84 7.02 -7.10
CA ARG A 340 -60.69 8.07 -7.70
C ARG A 340 -62.11 7.82 -7.20
N SER A 341 -62.66 8.82 -6.53
CA SER A 341 -64.07 8.91 -6.17
C SER A 341 -64.97 8.69 -7.38
N SER A 342 -66.08 8.00 -7.12
CA SER A 342 -67.14 7.55 -8.00
C SER A 342 -67.64 8.55 -9.06
N SER A 343 -67.59 8.14 -10.33
CA SER A 343 -68.71 8.23 -11.27
C SER A 343 -68.36 7.43 -12.52
N PHE A 344 -69.13 6.38 -12.77
CA PHE A 344 -69.13 5.62 -14.01
C PHE A 344 -69.53 6.54 -15.16
N ASN A 345 -68.71 6.62 -16.21
CA ASN A 345 -69.18 6.87 -17.56
C ASN A 345 -68.18 6.25 -18.55
N GLU A 346 -68.70 5.36 -19.39
CA GLU A 346 -68.00 4.74 -20.52
C GLU A 346 -67.35 5.82 -21.39
N PHE A 347 -66.04 5.70 -21.62
CA PHE A 347 -65.38 6.46 -22.68
C PHE A 347 -64.77 5.52 -23.70
N LYS A 348 -65.38 5.57 -24.90
CA LYS A 348 -64.96 4.92 -26.14
C LYS A 348 -63.53 5.32 -26.52
N TYR A 349 -62.78 4.36 -27.04
CA TYR A 349 -61.49 4.57 -27.70
C TYR A 349 -61.66 5.53 -28.90
N ARG A 350 -60.83 6.58 -28.97
CA ARG A 350 -60.59 7.39 -30.17
C ARG A 350 -59.11 7.29 -30.53
N GLU A 351 -58.84 7.04 -31.81
CA GLU A 351 -57.51 7.04 -32.42
C GLU A 351 -56.87 8.44 -32.40
N PRO A 352 -55.52 8.53 -32.48
CA PRO A 352 -54.78 9.75 -32.16
C PRO A 352 -54.74 10.74 -33.34
N GLU A 353 -55.08 12.01 -33.07
CA GLU A 353 -54.76 13.14 -33.94
C GLU A 353 -53.61 13.98 -33.37
N GLU A 354 -52.99 14.72 -34.29
CA GLU A 354 -51.65 15.30 -34.28
C GLU A 354 -51.32 16.31 -33.17
N THR A 355 -50.02 16.44 -32.98
CA THR A 355 -49.25 17.16 -31.97
C THR A 355 -49.53 18.65 -31.82
N GLN A 356 -49.62 19.13 -30.57
CA GLN A 356 -49.32 20.52 -30.19
C GLN A 356 -48.16 20.58 -29.18
N PRO A 357 -47.31 21.62 -29.21
CA PRO A 357 -46.10 21.68 -28.38
C PRO A 357 -46.44 22.01 -26.93
N MET A 358 -45.82 21.26 -25.99
CA MET A 358 -46.00 21.46 -24.56
C MET A 358 -45.43 22.80 -24.07
N THR A 359 -46.14 23.45 -23.15
CA THR A 359 -45.70 24.72 -22.52
C THR A 359 -44.53 24.51 -21.54
N ALA A 360 -43.72 25.56 -21.32
CA ALA A 360 -42.54 25.54 -20.44
C ALA A 360 -42.81 25.05 -19.00
N ARG A 361 -44.06 25.14 -18.53
CA ARG A 361 -44.47 24.64 -17.21
C ARG A 361 -44.59 23.10 -17.15
N GLN A 362 -44.84 22.44 -18.28
CA GLN A 362 -44.94 20.98 -18.38
C GLN A 362 -43.56 20.31 -18.48
N LYS A 363 -42.53 20.97 -19.04
CA LYS A 363 -41.13 20.50 -18.98
C LYS A 363 -40.58 20.49 -17.54
N ARG A 364 -41.07 21.38 -16.68
CA ARG A 364 -40.55 21.58 -15.31
C ARG A 364 -41.02 20.53 -14.27
N LEU A 365 -41.98 19.67 -14.63
CA LEU A 365 -42.55 18.66 -13.72
C LEU A 365 -42.04 17.22 -13.98
N LYS A 366 -41.26 16.99 -15.05
CA LYS A 366 -40.62 15.67 -15.33
C LYS A 366 -39.22 15.51 -14.70
N GLY A 367 -38.67 16.55 -14.08
CA GLY A 367 -37.31 16.55 -13.53
C GLY A 367 -37.21 16.39 -12.01
N LYS A 368 -38.24 15.93 -11.31
CA LYS A 368 -38.14 15.67 -9.87
C LYS A 368 -38.00 14.16 -9.63
N ARG A 369 -36.82 13.76 -9.13
CA ARG A 369 -36.57 12.43 -8.57
C ARG A 369 -37.73 12.05 -7.62
N PRO A 370 -38.12 10.77 -7.55
CA PRO A 370 -38.98 10.30 -6.47
C PRO A 370 -38.38 10.73 -5.14
N ILE A 371 -39.24 11.17 -4.22
CA ILE A 371 -38.87 11.45 -2.83
C ILE A 371 -38.21 10.17 -2.28
N PRO A 372 -37.03 10.23 -1.65
CA PRO A 372 -36.43 9.07 -1.02
C PRO A 372 -37.47 8.39 -0.11
N LEU A 373 -37.54 7.06 -0.15
CA LEU A 373 -38.37 6.29 0.77
C LEU A 373 -37.97 6.71 2.20
N SER A 374 -38.86 7.42 2.90
CA SER A 374 -38.66 7.67 4.32
C SER A 374 -38.93 6.36 5.04
N THR A 375 -37.86 5.65 5.36
CA THR A 375 -37.94 4.61 6.37
C THR A 375 -38.06 5.33 7.71
N ASN A 376 -39.20 5.19 8.39
CA ASN A 376 -39.33 5.51 9.81
C ASN A 376 -38.54 4.49 10.64
N ASN A 377 -37.25 4.36 10.37
CA ASN A 377 -36.31 3.68 11.23
C ASN A 377 -35.64 4.80 12.00
N GLU A 378 -35.88 4.86 13.31
CA GLU A 378 -35.03 5.65 14.20
C GLU A 378 -33.57 5.34 13.85
N GLU A 379 -32.85 6.40 13.48
CA GLU A 379 -31.53 6.37 12.85
C GLU A 379 -30.48 5.80 13.79
N PHE A 380 -30.30 4.49 13.78
CA PHE A 380 -29.04 3.88 14.19
C PHE A 380 -28.11 3.87 12.98
N ILE A 381 -27.39 4.98 12.75
CA ILE A 381 -26.06 4.85 12.16
C ILE A 381 -25.31 3.95 13.13
N ASP A 382 -25.02 2.72 12.72
CA ASP A 382 -24.19 1.82 13.52
C ASP A 382 -22.75 2.35 13.51
N SER A 383 -22.52 3.40 14.29
CA SER A 383 -21.23 4.06 14.49
C SER A 383 -20.14 3.10 14.94
N GLN A 384 -20.50 1.88 15.41
CA GLN A 384 -19.54 0.84 15.73
C GLN A 384 -18.92 0.22 14.48
N LYS A 385 -19.68 -0.02 13.41
CA LYS A 385 -19.16 -0.62 12.16
C LYS A 385 -18.15 0.26 11.44
N ASP A 386 -18.32 1.57 11.50
CA ASP A 386 -17.40 2.53 10.87
C ASP A 386 -16.07 2.65 11.63
N ARG A 387 -16.07 2.24 12.90
CA ARG A 387 -14.87 2.17 13.75
C ARG A 387 -14.17 0.83 13.64
N GLN A 388 -14.81 -0.21 13.08
CA GLN A 388 -14.21 -1.53 12.97
C GLN A 388 -13.14 -1.56 11.89
N TYR A 389 -11.92 -1.97 12.25
CA TYR A 389 -10.84 -2.09 11.28
C TYR A 389 -11.11 -3.17 10.22
N LEU A 390 -11.71 -4.28 10.65
CA LEU A 390 -12.09 -5.38 9.75
C LEU A 390 -13.04 -4.92 8.63
N ASN A 391 -13.97 -4.02 8.94
CA ASN A 391 -14.90 -3.49 7.94
C ASN A 391 -14.18 -2.63 6.89
N HIS A 392 -13.19 -1.84 7.31
CA HIS A 392 -12.31 -1.12 6.39
C HIS A 392 -11.50 -2.08 5.51
N LEU A 393 -10.95 -3.15 6.09
CA LEU A 393 -10.13 -4.14 5.41
C LEU A 393 -10.91 -4.92 4.34
N VAL A 394 -12.12 -5.41 4.66
CA VAL A 394 -12.93 -6.23 3.73
C VAL A 394 -13.35 -5.42 2.49
N ASN A 395 -13.63 -4.13 2.65
CA ASN A 395 -13.99 -3.24 1.54
C ASN A 395 -12.81 -2.85 0.64
N ILE A 396 -11.56 -3.21 1.00
CA ILE A 396 -10.35 -2.95 0.20
C ILE A 396 -9.56 -4.26 0.05
N PRO A 397 -10.04 -5.23 -0.75
CA PRO A 397 -9.43 -6.55 -0.83
C PRO A 397 -8.05 -6.57 -1.51
N ASP A 398 -7.28 -7.61 -1.21
CA ASP A 398 -5.94 -7.89 -1.77
C ASP A 398 -5.94 -8.10 -3.28
N LYS A 399 -7.05 -8.62 -3.82
CA LYS A 399 -7.25 -8.83 -5.27
C LYS A 399 -7.08 -7.55 -6.09
N TRP A 400 -7.25 -6.37 -5.50
CA TRP A 400 -7.07 -5.10 -6.20
C TRP A 400 -5.61 -4.83 -6.54
N GLU A 401 -4.71 -5.08 -5.59
CA GLU A 401 -3.27 -5.00 -5.83
C GLU A 401 -2.83 -6.12 -6.79
N ALA A 402 -3.30 -7.35 -6.57
CA ALA A 402 -2.92 -8.50 -7.39
C ALA A 402 -3.29 -8.31 -8.86
N LYS A 403 -4.49 -7.79 -9.16
CA LYS A 403 -4.93 -7.51 -10.54
C LYS A 403 -4.13 -6.42 -11.23
N GLY A 404 -3.77 -5.35 -10.52
CA GLY A 404 -2.95 -4.30 -11.13
C GLY A 404 -1.52 -4.76 -11.36
N VAL A 405 -0.98 -5.58 -10.46
CA VAL A 405 0.30 -6.28 -10.69
C VAL A 405 0.22 -7.17 -11.92
N GLU A 406 -0.81 -8.01 -12.06
CA GLU A 406 -1.02 -8.86 -13.25
C GLU A 406 -1.06 -8.03 -14.54
N LYS A 407 -1.90 -6.99 -14.59
CA LYS A 407 -2.03 -6.11 -15.76
C LYS A 407 -0.67 -5.53 -16.19
N VAL A 408 0.12 -5.04 -15.24
CA VAL A 408 1.44 -4.45 -15.54
C VAL A 408 2.44 -5.52 -15.97
N LEU A 409 2.47 -6.69 -15.31
CA LEU A 409 3.38 -7.78 -15.67
C LEU A 409 3.08 -8.34 -17.07
N GLU A 410 1.81 -8.42 -17.47
CA GLU A 410 1.41 -8.83 -18.82
C GLU A 410 1.98 -7.90 -19.89
N ILE A 411 1.94 -6.58 -19.66
CA ILE A 411 2.49 -5.59 -20.60
C ILE A 411 4.02 -5.68 -20.67
N LEU A 412 4.68 -5.88 -19.53
CA LEU A 412 6.14 -6.01 -19.45
C LEU A 412 6.69 -7.30 -20.08
N GLN A 413 5.84 -8.20 -20.58
CA GLN A 413 6.30 -9.30 -21.43
C GLN A 413 6.69 -8.82 -22.84
N ALA A 414 6.11 -7.71 -23.30
CA ALA A 414 6.39 -7.10 -24.60
C ALA A 414 7.23 -5.81 -24.51
N GLU A 415 7.21 -5.13 -23.35
CA GLU A 415 7.86 -3.83 -23.13
C GLU A 415 9.09 -3.92 -22.22
N THR A 416 10.10 -3.06 -22.44
CA THR A 416 11.37 -3.08 -21.69
C THR A 416 11.47 -2.07 -20.54
N CYS A 417 10.35 -1.44 -20.14
CA CYS A 417 10.33 -0.41 -19.10
C CYS A 417 10.78 -0.95 -17.72
N LYS A 418 11.59 -0.16 -17.00
CA LYS A 418 11.98 -0.45 -15.61
C LYS A 418 10.86 -0.08 -14.67
N VAL A 419 10.18 -1.09 -14.12
CA VAL A 419 9.03 -0.89 -13.24
C VAL A 419 9.35 -1.29 -11.80
N HIS A 420 8.96 -0.42 -10.87
CA HIS A 420 8.99 -0.68 -9.44
C HIS A 420 7.58 -0.61 -8.85
N PHE A 421 7.07 -1.73 -8.34
CA PHE A 421 5.78 -1.76 -7.66
C PHE A 421 5.93 -1.23 -6.24
N SER A 422 5.26 -0.11 -5.96
CA SER A 422 5.31 0.59 -4.67
C SER A 422 4.25 0.14 -3.68
N ASN A 423 4.57 0.22 -2.39
CA ASN A 423 3.65 0.07 -1.26
C ASN A 423 2.77 -1.20 -1.28
N LEU A 424 3.33 -2.34 -1.68
CA LEU A 424 2.54 -3.57 -1.73
C LEU A 424 2.26 -4.11 -0.31
N SER A 425 0.98 -4.29 0.01
CA SER A 425 0.53 -4.92 1.25
C SER A 425 0.10 -6.37 1.05
N SER A 426 -0.20 -6.78 -0.17
CA SER A 426 -0.63 -8.14 -0.51
C SER A 426 0.56 -9.09 -0.76
N ALA A 427 0.64 -10.16 0.03
CA ALA A 427 1.58 -11.25 -0.21
C ALA A 427 1.31 -11.98 -1.53
N SER A 428 0.04 -12.04 -1.96
CA SER A 428 -0.35 -12.59 -3.26
C SER A 428 0.26 -11.78 -4.42
N ALA A 429 0.14 -10.45 -4.35
CA ALA A 429 0.68 -9.56 -5.37
C ALA A 429 2.21 -9.69 -5.49
N ILE A 430 2.93 -9.68 -4.37
CA ILE A 430 4.40 -9.87 -4.36
C ILE A 430 4.79 -11.27 -4.84
N ASN A 431 4.03 -12.31 -4.50
CA ASN A 431 4.33 -13.66 -4.95
C ASN A 431 4.18 -13.82 -6.47
N LYS A 432 3.21 -13.14 -7.09
CA LYS A 432 3.09 -13.08 -8.57
C LYS A 432 4.32 -12.41 -9.20
N ILE A 433 4.79 -11.30 -8.63
CA ILE A 433 6.02 -10.64 -9.06
C ILE A 433 7.21 -11.61 -8.95
N ARG A 434 7.37 -12.31 -7.82
CA ARG A 434 8.43 -13.30 -7.61
C ARG A 434 8.42 -14.39 -8.69
N GLN A 435 7.25 -14.89 -9.06
CA GLN A 435 7.10 -15.92 -10.08
C GLN A 435 7.50 -15.40 -11.48
N GLN A 436 7.14 -14.15 -11.80
CA GLN A 436 7.42 -13.55 -13.12
C GLN A 436 8.82 -12.93 -13.24
N LYS A 437 9.50 -12.60 -12.13
CA LYS A 437 10.87 -12.05 -12.11
C LYS A 437 11.91 -12.92 -12.82
N LYS A 438 11.65 -14.22 -13.00
CA LYS A 438 12.51 -15.12 -13.79
C LYS A 438 12.41 -14.90 -15.31
N HIS A 439 11.34 -14.24 -15.75
CA HIS A 439 11.01 -13.98 -17.15
C HIS A 439 11.11 -12.49 -17.49
N ILE A 440 11.04 -11.60 -16.49
CA ILE A 440 11.06 -10.15 -16.65
C ILE A 440 12.16 -9.57 -15.75
N GLU A 441 13.27 -9.14 -16.36
CA GLU A 441 14.47 -8.67 -15.64
C GLU A 441 14.29 -7.29 -14.99
N ASN A 442 13.42 -6.45 -15.54
CA ASN A 442 13.28 -5.03 -15.19
C ASN A 442 12.18 -4.73 -14.17
N VAL A 443 11.81 -5.71 -13.34
CA VAL A 443 10.74 -5.56 -12.33
C VAL A 443 11.28 -5.71 -10.92
N THR A 444 10.95 -4.72 -10.10
CA THR A 444 11.21 -4.75 -8.65
C THR A 444 9.96 -4.38 -7.86
N CYS A 445 9.98 -4.62 -6.55
CA CYS A 445 8.91 -4.21 -5.66
C CYS A 445 9.42 -3.82 -4.27
N GLU A 446 8.62 -3.03 -3.59
CA GLU A 446 8.79 -2.68 -2.18
C GLU A 446 7.57 -3.03 -1.35
N THR A 447 7.80 -3.13 -0.05
CA THR A 447 6.76 -3.12 0.97
C THR A 447 7.18 -2.17 2.09
N ALA A 448 6.22 -1.78 2.92
CA ALA A 448 6.47 -0.90 4.05
C ALA A 448 6.64 -1.68 5.36
N PRO A 449 7.40 -1.14 6.33
CA PRO A 449 7.53 -1.74 7.66
C PRO A 449 6.20 -1.97 8.38
N HIS A 450 5.19 -1.13 8.15
CA HIS A 450 3.92 -1.27 8.83
C HIS A 450 3.09 -2.48 8.35
N TYR A 451 3.29 -2.96 7.12
CA TYR A 451 2.67 -4.22 6.65
C TYR A 451 3.35 -5.48 7.22
N LEU A 452 4.64 -5.36 7.58
CA LEU A 452 5.41 -6.43 8.21
C LEU A 452 5.24 -6.45 9.73
N CYS A 453 5.16 -5.29 10.37
CA CYS A 453 5.20 -5.19 11.83
C CYS A 453 3.81 -5.12 12.50
N PHE A 454 2.76 -4.81 11.75
CA PHE A 454 1.40 -4.76 12.25
C PHE A 454 0.50 -5.67 11.41
N ASN A 455 -0.57 -6.14 12.02
CA ASN A 455 -1.68 -6.82 11.36
C ASN A 455 -3.02 -6.28 11.88
N ASP A 456 -4.11 -6.72 11.25
CA ASP A 456 -5.49 -6.42 11.63
C ASP A 456 -5.80 -6.65 13.11
N GLN A 457 -5.17 -7.63 13.78
CA GLN A 457 -5.37 -7.92 15.21
C GLN A 457 -4.65 -6.94 16.14
N ASP A 458 -3.62 -6.23 15.64
CA ASP A 458 -2.88 -5.22 16.42
C ASP A 458 -3.60 -3.87 16.46
N ILE A 459 -4.54 -3.64 15.52
CA ILE A 459 -5.22 -2.38 15.30
C ILE A 459 -6.54 -2.39 16.05
N ARG A 460 -6.68 -1.49 17.03
CA ARG A 460 -7.92 -1.35 17.80
C ARG A 460 -8.98 -0.66 16.95
N ASP A 461 -10.24 -1.03 17.19
CA ASP A 461 -11.37 -0.32 16.58
C ASP A 461 -11.34 1.17 16.96
N GLY A 462 -11.46 2.02 15.94
CA GLY A 462 -11.33 3.47 16.04
C GLY A 462 -9.90 4.02 15.92
N ASP A 463 -8.86 3.17 15.85
CA ASP A 463 -7.47 3.65 15.72
C ASP A 463 -7.11 3.99 14.27
N THR A 464 -7.62 5.12 13.80
CA THR A 464 -7.48 5.60 12.43
C THR A 464 -6.07 6.04 12.03
N ARG A 465 -5.12 6.07 12.99
CA ARG A 465 -3.68 6.29 12.70
C ARG A 465 -3.16 5.24 11.73
N PHE A 466 -3.69 4.02 11.79
CA PHE A 466 -3.36 2.90 10.92
C PHE A 466 -4.15 2.84 9.61
N LYS A 467 -5.04 3.82 9.34
CA LYS A 467 -5.74 3.89 8.05
C LYS A 467 -4.75 4.22 6.94
N ASP A 468 -4.63 3.33 5.98
CA ASP A 468 -3.80 3.53 4.79
C ASP A 468 -4.41 2.89 3.54
N TYR A 469 -3.84 3.20 2.37
CA TYR A 469 -4.20 2.60 1.10
C TYR A 469 -2.92 2.21 0.32
N PRO A 470 -2.66 0.90 0.12
CA PRO A 470 -3.44 -0.25 0.59
C PRO A 470 -3.48 -0.43 2.13
N PRO A 471 -4.45 -1.20 2.70
CA PRO A 471 -4.59 -1.37 4.14
C PRO A 471 -3.58 -2.39 4.69
N ILE A 472 -3.31 -2.32 6.00
CA ILE A 472 -2.63 -3.37 6.76
C ILE A 472 -3.53 -4.61 6.81
N ARG A 473 -2.96 -5.76 6.46
CA ARG A 473 -3.71 -7.00 6.21
C ARG A 473 -3.74 -7.91 7.44
N SER A 474 -4.27 -9.11 7.23
CA SER A 474 -4.32 -10.15 8.26
C SER A 474 -2.92 -10.58 8.73
N LYS A 475 -2.87 -11.18 9.91
CA LYS A 475 -1.66 -11.80 10.45
C LYS A 475 -1.04 -12.84 9.52
N GLU A 476 -1.87 -13.66 8.86
CA GLU A 476 -1.42 -14.67 7.90
C GLU A 476 -0.72 -14.00 6.70
N ASN A 477 -1.27 -12.91 6.18
CA ASN A 477 -0.64 -12.15 5.12
C ASN A 477 0.69 -11.54 5.58
N SER A 478 0.72 -10.91 6.76
CA SER A 478 1.96 -10.33 7.31
C SER A 478 3.07 -11.38 7.48
N GLN A 479 2.73 -12.59 7.93
CA GLN A 479 3.68 -13.71 8.01
C GLN A 479 4.21 -14.13 6.63
N LEU A 480 3.35 -14.14 5.60
CA LEU A 480 3.76 -14.42 4.22
C LEU A 480 4.67 -13.31 3.66
N LEU A 481 4.42 -12.04 4.00
CA LEU A 481 5.32 -10.93 3.64
C LEU A 481 6.71 -11.12 4.25
N TRP A 482 6.79 -11.54 5.52
CA TRP A 482 8.08 -11.86 6.16
C TRP A 482 8.82 -12.99 5.46
N ASP A 483 8.11 -14.03 5.03
CA ASP A 483 8.71 -15.15 4.29
C ASP A 483 9.21 -14.68 2.92
N LEU A 484 8.39 -13.92 2.18
CA LEU A 484 8.76 -13.31 0.90
C LEU A 484 9.99 -12.39 1.02
N LEU A 485 10.07 -11.59 2.08
CA LEU A 485 11.22 -10.74 2.38
C LEU A 485 12.49 -11.60 2.59
N LYS A 486 12.40 -12.64 3.42
CA LYS A 486 13.52 -13.57 3.71
C LYS A 486 13.94 -14.35 2.48
N MET A 487 13.00 -14.69 1.60
CA MET A 487 13.23 -15.39 0.32
C MET A 487 13.69 -14.46 -0.83
N LYS A 488 13.96 -13.17 -0.55
CA LYS A 488 14.45 -12.18 -1.52
C LYS A 488 13.43 -11.86 -2.64
N ALA A 489 12.14 -12.06 -2.39
CA ALA A 489 11.09 -11.66 -3.33
C ALA A 489 10.85 -10.14 -3.32
N ILE A 490 11.06 -9.50 -2.16
CA ILE A 490 10.95 -8.06 -1.93
C ILE A 490 12.34 -7.42 -2.04
N ASP A 491 12.47 -6.39 -2.87
CA ASP A 491 13.75 -5.76 -3.17
C ASP A 491 14.04 -4.58 -2.23
N VAL A 492 13.05 -3.73 -2.00
CA VAL A 492 13.20 -2.48 -1.25
C VAL A 492 12.26 -2.46 -0.05
N ILE A 493 12.70 -1.81 1.03
CA ILE A 493 11.81 -1.38 2.10
C ILE A 493 11.94 0.14 2.20
N SER A 494 10.80 0.83 2.14
CA SER A 494 10.71 2.28 2.32
C SER A 494 9.71 2.60 3.42
N SER A 495 9.77 3.81 4.01
CA SER A 495 8.87 4.13 5.12
C SER A 495 7.40 4.24 4.70
N HIS A 496 7.15 4.50 3.41
CA HIS A 496 5.83 4.88 2.88
C HIS A 496 5.16 5.98 3.71
N HIS A 497 5.99 6.93 4.15
CA HIS A 497 5.58 8.01 5.02
C HIS A 497 4.66 8.98 4.29
N ALA A 498 3.48 9.18 4.87
CA ALA A 498 2.50 10.18 4.48
C ALA A 498 1.75 10.63 5.73
N THR A 499 2.34 11.58 6.45
CA THR A 499 1.72 12.13 7.67
C THR A 499 0.44 12.86 7.33
N ILE A 500 -0.57 12.70 8.20
CA ILE A 500 -1.85 13.40 8.13
C ILE A 500 -2.09 14.07 9.49
N PRO A 501 -2.50 15.35 9.54
CA PRO A 501 -2.89 16.00 10.78
C PRO A 501 -4.02 15.27 11.49
N ILE A 502 -4.03 15.32 12.83
CA ILE A 502 -4.98 14.59 13.68
C ILE A 502 -6.44 14.85 13.29
N ASP A 503 -6.78 16.11 13.00
CA ASP A 503 -8.13 16.54 12.59
C ASP A 503 -8.63 15.77 11.35
N TYR A 504 -7.74 15.52 10.39
CA TYR A 504 -8.06 14.76 9.17
C TYR A 504 -7.88 13.25 9.31
N LYS A 505 -7.21 12.80 10.37
CA LYS A 505 -7.21 11.39 10.78
C LYS A 505 -8.49 10.99 11.51
N ASN A 506 -9.32 11.93 11.94
CA ASN A 506 -10.61 11.65 12.58
C ASN A 506 -10.47 10.67 13.77
N ILE A 507 -9.41 10.86 14.57
CA ILE A 507 -9.06 10.00 15.71
C ILE A 507 -10.16 10.04 16.78
N ASP A 508 -10.73 11.22 17.03
CA ASP A 508 -11.74 11.43 18.08
C ASP A 508 -13.03 10.62 17.83
N ASN A 509 -13.49 10.57 16.57
CA ASN A 509 -14.66 9.78 16.19
C ASN A 509 -14.30 8.32 15.83
N GLY A 510 -13.03 8.06 15.49
CA GLY A 510 -12.52 6.77 15.08
C GLY A 510 -13.11 6.20 13.77
N SER A 511 -13.81 7.00 12.96
CA SER A 511 -14.43 6.48 11.73
C SER A 511 -13.39 6.31 10.62
N PHE A 512 -13.13 5.06 10.26
CA PHE A 512 -12.29 4.69 9.13
C PHE A 512 -12.87 5.13 7.79
N LYS A 513 -14.18 5.37 7.65
CA LYS A 513 -14.74 5.91 6.38
C LYS A 513 -14.33 7.36 6.13
N LYS A 514 -14.29 8.19 7.18
CA LYS A 514 -13.99 9.63 7.10
C LYS A 514 -12.50 9.96 7.12
N ALA A 515 -11.70 9.23 7.90
CA ALA A 515 -10.26 9.48 8.06
C ALA A 515 -9.51 9.52 6.72
N LEU A 516 -8.43 10.30 6.59
CA LEU A 516 -7.55 10.22 5.42
C LEU A 516 -6.58 9.03 5.50
N ASN A 517 -6.20 8.53 4.32
CA ASN A 517 -5.15 7.51 4.18
C ASN A 517 -3.77 8.15 4.38
N GLY A 518 -2.84 7.40 4.94
CA GLY A 518 -1.45 7.80 5.11
C GLY A 518 -0.95 7.49 6.52
N VAL A 519 0.28 6.99 6.62
CA VAL A 519 0.88 6.61 7.91
C VAL A 519 2.10 7.44 8.20
N ASN A 520 2.27 7.78 9.48
CA ASN A 520 3.47 8.44 9.97
C ASN A 520 4.43 7.40 10.58
N GLY A 521 5.48 7.05 9.82
CA GLY A 521 6.50 6.09 10.24
C GLY A 521 7.96 6.47 9.92
N LEU A 522 8.21 7.67 9.40
CA LEU A 522 9.57 8.12 9.05
C LEU A 522 10.41 8.26 10.32
N GLY A 523 11.67 7.84 10.24
CA GLY A 523 12.58 7.82 11.38
C GLY A 523 12.66 6.46 12.10
N PHE A 524 11.68 5.57 11.90
CA PHE A 524 11.60 4.29 12.60
C PHE A 524 11.58 3.06 11.68
N ALA A 525 11.66 3.25 10.36
CA ALA A 525 11.52 2.18 9.39
C ALA A 525 12.54 1.04 9.59
N MET A 526 13.83 1.37 9.70
CA MET A 526 14.89 0.37 9.93
C MET A 526 14.71 -0.34 11.27
N GLN A 527 14.43 0.42 12.33
CA GLN A 527 14.28 -0.09 13.69
C GLN A 527 13.07 -1.02 13.81
N ALA A 528 11.96 -0.71 13.14
CA ALA A 528 10.78 -1.56 13.08
C ALA A 528 11.09 -2.91 12.43
N ILE A 529 11.71 -2.90 11.24
CA ILE A 529 12.11 -4.14 10.55
C ILE A 529 13.13 -4.92 11.38
N TRP A 530 14.13 -4.25 11.95
CA TRP A 530 15.14 -4.88 12.76
C TRP A 530 14.55 -5.58 14.00
N THR A 531 13.62 -4.90 14.68
CA THR A 531 12.89 -5.47 15.82
C THR A 531 12.10 -6.71 15.42
N GLY A 532 11.45 -6.68 14.26
CA GLY A 532 10.74 -7.83 13.69
C GLY A 532 11.66 -9.00 13.36
N LEU A 533 12.84 -8.73 12.78
CA LEU A 533 13.85 -9.76 12.47
C LEU A 533 14.48 -10.40 13.71
N CYS A 534 14.51 -9.69 14.83
CA CYS A 534 14.99 -10.21 16.10
C CYS A 534 13.99 -11.14 16.79
N THR A 535 12.73 -11.18 16.34
CA THR A 535 11.63 -11.84 17.04
C THR A 535 10.95 -12.93 16.18
N PRO A 536 10.75 -14.17 16.68
CA PRO A 536 11.32 -14.75 17.90
C PRO A 536 12.78 -15.21 17.70
N SER A 537 13.51 -15.39 18.83
CA SER A 537 14.93 -15.73 18.97
C SER A 537 15.69 -16.11 17.69
N SER A 538 16.31 -15.11 17.05
CA SER A 538 17.39 -15.30 16.08
C SER A 538 18.73 -15.55 16.80
N THR A 539 19.56 -16.43 16.24
CA THR A 539 20.95 -16.62 16.71
C THR A 539 21.80 -15.39 16.39
N VAL A 540 22.93 -15.20 17.07
CA VAL A 540 23.85 -14.09 16.79
C VAL A 540 24.26 -14.08 15.31
N SER A 541 24.71 -15.23 14.77
CA SER A 541 25.08 -15.34 13.35
C SER A 541 23.93 -14.95 12.40
N GLN A 542 22.69 -15.31 12.74
CA GLN A 542 21.53 -14.92 11.94
C GLN A 542 21.23 -13.42 12.02
N ARG A 543 21.45 -12.80 13.19
CA ARG A 543 21.34 -11.34 13.39
C ARG A 543 22.37 -10.59 12.56
N GLU A 544 23.64 -10.99 12.63
CA GLU A 544 24.71 -10.42 11.80
C GLU A 544 24.37 -10.50 10.31
N HIS A 545 23.85 -11.64 9.86
CA HIS A 545 23.39 -11.81 8.49
C HIS A 545 22.25 -10.87 8.12
N TYR A 546 21.27 -10.70 9.02
CA TYR A 546 20.15 -9.80 8.80
C TYR A 546 20.55 -8.33 8.80
N ILE A 547 21.58 -7.92 9.54
CA ILE A 547 22.14 -6.55 9.46
C ILE A 547 22.66 -6.26 8.05
N VAL A 548 23.40 -7.19 7.45
CA VAL A 548 23.83 -7.03 6.06
C VAL A 548 22.62 -6.96 5.12
N ARG A 549 21.57 -7.76 5.35
CA ARG A 549 20.35 -7.69 4.53
C ARG A 549 19.59 -6.37 4.68
N LEU A 550 19.53 -5.80 5.88
CA LEU A 550 18.96 -4.47 6.12
C LEU A 550 19.63 -3.42 5.23
N SER A 551 20.97 -3.40 5.18
CA SER A 551 21.70 -2.48 4.32
C SER A 551 21.37 -2.64 2.83
N LYS A 552 20.98 -3.84 2.40
CA LYS A 552 20.57 -4.09 1.02
C LYS A 552 19.18 -3.52 0.73
N TRP A 553 18.22 -3.80 1.60
CA TRP A 553 16.83 -3.35 1.44
C TRP A 553 16.66 -1.82 1.53
N PHE A 554 17.41 -1.18 2.42
CA PHE A 554 17.28 0.25 2.69
C PHE A 554 18.30 1.14 1.97
N SER A 555 19.41 0.59 1.44
CA SER A 555 20.47 1.41 0.82
C SER A 555 20.86 0.91 -0.57
N LEU A 556 21.32 -0.34 -0.70
CA LEU A 556 21.86 -0.82 -1.98
C LEU A 556 20.80 -0.94 -3.07
N HIS A 557 19.68 -1.58 -2.78
CA HIS A 557 18.62 -1.83 -3.76
C HIS A 557 17.91 -0.54 -4.18
N PRO A 558 17.55 0.39 -3.27
CA PRO A 558 17.07 1.70 -3.67
C PRO A 558 18.09 2.47 -4.52
N ALA A 559 19.38 2.44 -4.18
CA ALA A 559 20.41 3.10 -4.99
C ALA A 559 20.49 2.52 -6.41
N LYS A 560 20.37 1.19 -6.55
CA LYS A 560 20.37 0.52 -7.86
C LYS A 560 19.12 0.84 -8.66
N LEU A 561 17.95 0.85 -8.01
CA LEU A 561 16.69 1.22 -8.65
C LEU A 561 16.80 2.63 -9.27
N LEU A 562 17.33 3.59 -8.52
CA LEU A 562 17.47 4.98 -8.94
C LEU A 562 18.71 5.26 -9.82
N GLY A 563 19.58 4.28 -10.07
CA GLY A 563 20.82 4.47 -10.83
C GLY A 563 21.92 5.26 -10.11
N ILE A 564 21.80 5.52 -8.80
CA ILE A 564 22.76 6.29 -8.00
C ILE A 564 23.76 5.41 -7.24
N ASN A 565 23.73 4.10 -7.45
CA ASN A 565 24.60 3.13 -6.77
C ASN A 565 26.10 3.27 -7.11
N HIS A 566 26.47 4.11 -8.07
CA HIS A 566 27.87 4.42 -8.34
C HIS A 566 28.44 5.38 -7.29
N ARG A 567 27.60 6.21 -6.64
CA ARG A 567 28.01 7.19 -5.61
C ARG A 567 27.48 6.89 -4.21
N ARG A 568 26.41 6.11 -4.08
CA ARG A 568 25.73 5.81 -2.80
C ARG A 568 25.33 4.34 -2.67
N GLY A 569 24.67 4.01 -1.55
CA GLY A 569 24.01 2.73 -1.32
C GLY A 569 24.91 1.61 -0.78
N SER A 570 26.21 1.86 -0.59
CA SER A 570 27.12 0.94 0.08
C SER A 570 28.37 1.67 0.58
N ILE A 571 29.10 1.01 1.47
CA ILE A 571 30.42 1.44 1.94
C ILE A 571 31.44 0.85 0.96
N ASP A 572 31.85 1.65 -0.03
CA ASP A 572 32.89 1.30 -1.01
C ASP A 572 33.75 2.53 -1.32
N ARG A 573 35.00 2.30 -1.70
CA ARG A 573 35.92 3.34 -2.18
C ARG A 573 35.30 4.19 -3.30
N GLY A 574 35.51 5.51 -3.24
CA GLY A 574 35.02 6.50 -4.20
C GLY A 574 33.54 6.85 -4.06
N LYS A 575 32.82 6.27 -3.09
CA LYS A 575 31.44 6.65 -2.77
C LYS A 575 31.40 7.74 -1.73
N PHE A 576 30.29 8.47 -1.66
CA PHE A 576 30.05 9.39 -0.56
C PHE A 576 30.07 8.65 0.78
N ALA A 577 30.67 9.29 1.79
CA ALA A 577 30.66 8.80 3.16
C ALA A 577 29.31 9.06 3.84
N ASP A 578 28.26 8.46 3.29
CA ASP A 578 26.91 8.38 3.85
C ASP A 578 26.84 7.17 4.78
N LEU A 579 26.92 7.41 6.10
CA LEU A 579 27.13 6.36 7.09
C LEU A 579 26.22 6.53 8.30
N ILE A 580 25.77 5.42 8.86
CA ILE A 580 24.98 5.34 10.09
C ILE A 580 25.81 4.61 11.11
N ILE A 581 25.97 5.22 12.28
CA ILE A 581 26.55 4.61 13.47
C ILE A 581 25.40 4.25 14.40
N TRP A 582 25.29 2.97 14.76
CA TRP A 582 24.16 2.48 15.54
C TRP A 582 24.49 1.25 16.38
N ASP A 583 23.67 1.02 17.40
CA ASP A 583 23.70 -0.17 18.25
C ASP A 583 22.45 -1.03 17.98
N PRO A 584 22.58 -2.22 17.37
CA PRO A 584 21.46 -3.11 17.09
C PRO A 584 20.78 -3.69 18.33
N TYR A 585 21.46 -3.71 19.47
CA TYR A 585 20.96 -4.33 20.69
C TYR A 585 20.38 -3.31 21.67
N GLU A 586 20.70 -2.03 21.51
CA GLU A 586 20.12 -0.96 22.31
C GLU A 586 18.67 -0.68 21.90
N HIS A 587 17.84 -0.37 22.90
CA HIS A 587 16.44 -0.05 22.71
C HIS A 587 16.21 1.44 22.44
N VAL A 588 15.20 1.72 21.63
CA VAL A 588 14.68 3.07 21.38
C VAL A 588 13.16 3.05 21.48
N HIS A 589 12.57 4.15 21.96
CA HIS A 589 11.12 4.33 21.95
C HIS A 589 10.71 5.02 20.65
N GLY A 590 9.64 4.53 20.02
CA GLY A 590 9.09 5.06 18.77
C GLY A 590 8.41 6.43 18.88
N ASN A 591 8.98 7.34 19.67
CA ASN A 591 8.45 8.67 19.91
C ASN A 591 8.95 9.62 18.82
N SER A 592 8.07 9.98 17.90
CA SER A 592 8.42 10.87 16.80
C SER A 592 8.68 12.29 17.31
N ASN A 593 9.72 12.94 16.77
CA ASN A 593 9.98 14.37 16.97
C ASN A 593 9.22 15.25 15.95
N SER A 594 8.27 14.67 15.19
CA SER A 594 7.44 15.40 14.24
C SER A 594 6.46 16.36 14.92
N ALA A 595 5.97 17.33 14.15
CA ALA A 595 4.86 18.20 14.55
C ALA A 595 3.55 17.42 14.76
N TYR A 596 3.44 16.20 14.22
CA TYR A 596 2.25 15.35 14.27
C TYR A 596 2.55 14.02 14.97
N LYS A 597 3.39 14.03 16.01
CA LYS A 597 3.87 12.83 16.70
C LYS A 597 2.75 11.92 17.22
N GLU A 598 1.58 12.48 17.54
CA GLU A 598 0.40 11.75 18.00
C GLU A 598 -0.15 10.80 16.91
N SER A 599 0.08 11.13 15.63
CA SER A 599 -0.28 10.29 14.47
C SER A 599 0.72 9.16 14.19
N CYS A 600 1.89 9.16 14.85
CA CYS A 600 2.92 8.14 14.66
C CYS A 600 2.42 6.76 15.10
N ILE A 601 2.47 5.77 14.21
CA ILE A 601 2.03 4.40 14.49
C ILE A 601 2.99 3.63 15.42
N TYR A 602 4.23 4.13 15.58
CA TYR A 602 5.23 3.57 16.48
C TYR A 602 5.23 4.22 17.86
N GLN A 603 4.35 5.20 18.11
CA GLN A 603 4.32 5.96 19.36
C GLN A 603 4.27 5.03 20.58
N GLY A 604 5.24 5.19 21.49
CA GLY A 604 5.38 4.37 22.71
C GLY A 604 5.84 2.92 22.51
N LYS A 605 6.00 2.43 21.27
CA LYS A 605 6.52 1.09 20.99
C LYS A 605 8.01 1.03 21.33
N LYS A 606 8.43 -0.09 21.92
CA LYS A 606 9.84 -0.39 22.22
C LYS A 606 10.46 -1.09 21.01
N LEU A 607 11.41 -0.42 20.36
CA LEU A 607 12.13 -0.92 19.19
C LEU A 607 13.59 -1.21 19.55
N LEU A 608 14.28 -1.95 18.70
CA LEU A 608 15.72 -2.21 18.73
C LEU A 608 16.42 -1.41 17.63
N GLY A 609 17.71 -1.12 17.81
CA GLY A 609 18.53 -0.46 16.81
C GLY A 609 18.62 1.05 17.02
N LYS A 610 19.24 1.49 18.11
CA LYS A 610 19.41 2.92 18.39
C LYS A 610 20.50 3.50 17.49
N ILE A 611 20.18 4.59 16.80
CA ILE A 611 21.13 5.34 15.98
C ILE A 611 21.80 6.39 16.86
N SER A 612 23.13 6.37 16.92
CA SER A 612 23.91 7.35 17.68
C SER A 612 24.31 8.53 16.81
N LYS A 613 24.74 8.28 15.57
CA LYS A 613 25.26 9.31 14.67
C LYS A 613 24.98 8.98 13.20
N VAL A 614 24.76 10.02 12.40
CA VAL A 614 24.63 9.91 10.94
C VAL A 614 25.58 10.88 10.26
N TYR A 615 26.33 10.36 9.30
CA TYR A 615 27.19 11.10 8.39
C TYR A 615 26.52 11.20 7.03
N LEU A 616 26.51 12.40 6.46
CA LEU A 616 26.13 12.69 5.09
C LEU A 616 27.36 13.26 4.40
N ARG A 617 27.86 12.59 3.35
CA ARG A 617 29.09 13.00 2.64
C ARG A 617 30.24 13.33 3.61
N GLY A 618 30.48 12.46 4.59
CA GLY A 618 31.56 12.61 5.58
C GLY A 618 31.31 13.66 6.67
N LYS A 619 30.21 14.44 6.62
CA LYS A 619 29.84 15.41 7.65
C LYS A 619 28.75 14.85 8.56
N VAL A 620 28.90 15.07 9.86
CA VAL A 620 27.88 14.70 10.84
C VAL A 620 26.64 15.57 10.63
N VAL A 621 25.48 14.94 10.42
CA VAL A 621 24.17 15.61 10.29
C VAL A 621 23.23 15.32 11.46
N TYR A 622 23.47 14.22 12.17
CA TYR A 622 22.78 13.85 13.40
C TYR A 622 23.78 13.27 14.41
N ASN A 623 23.68 13.68 15.68
CA ASN A 623 24.49 13.17 16.78
C ASN A 623 23.70 13.22 18.11
N GLU A 624 23.21 12.06 18.56
CA GLU A 624 22.53 11.89 19.86
C GLU A 624 21.46 12.97 20.14
N GLY A 625 20.61 13.25 19.16
CA GLY A 625 19.53 14.24 19.26
C GLY A 625 19.89 15.64 18.75
N ASN A 626 21.16 15.93 18.48
CA ASN A 626 21.59 17.18 17.87
C ASN A 626 21.62 17.06 16.34
N PHE A 627 21.20 18.13 15.65
CA PHE A 627 21.10 18.17 14.18
C PHE A 627 22.01 19.24 13.59
N TYR A 628 22.68 18.91 12.48
CA TYR A 628 23.58 19.82 11.76
C TYR A 628 23.22 19.81 10.27
N SER A 629 22.92 20.99 9.71
CA SER A 629 22.45 21.08 8.33
C SER A 629 23.61 20.90 7.34
N HIS A 630 23.49 19.91 6.47
CA HIS A 630 24.42 19.65 5.36
C HIS A 630 23.72 19.07 4.12
N GLY A 631 22.40 18.90 4.15
CA GLY A 631 21.63 18.35 3.04
C GLY A 631 21.51 19.32 1.87
N ALA A 632 21.34 18.77 0.68
CA ALA A 632 21.11 19.51 -0.56
C ALA A 632 19.91 18.97 -1.33
N ARG A 633 19.30 19.81 -2.17
CA ARG A 633 18.38 19.34 -3.22
C ARG A 633 19.22 18.85 -4.39
N LEU A 634 18.95 17.64 -4.85
CA LEU A 634 19.67 17.02 -5.95
C LEU A 634 18.78 16.90 -7.18
N SER A 635 19.38 17.08 -8.35
CA SER A 635 18.82 16.73 -9.65
C SER A 635 19.21 15.30 -10.00
N GLY A 636 18.29 14.56 -10.61
CA GLY A 636 18.57 13.23 -11.15
C GLY A 636 19.33 13.23 -12.48
N ILE A 637 19.61 14.39 -13.07
CA ILE A 637 20.46 14.60 -14.26
C ILE A 637 21.81 15.14 -13.82
#